data_AF-A0AAV8W2Q9-F1
#
_entry.id   AF-A0AAV8W2Q9-F1
#
_cell.length_a   1.000
_cell.length_b   1.000
_cell.length_c   1.000
_cell.angle_alpha   90.00
_cell.angle_beta   90.00
_cell.angle_gamma   90.00
#
_symmetry.space_group_name_H-M   'P 1'
#
loop_
_entity.id
_entity.type
_entity.pdbx_description
1 polymer ?
#
loop_
_entity_poly.entity_id
_entity_poly.type
_entity_poly.pdbx_seq_one_letter_code
_entity_poly.pdbx_strand_id
1 'polypeptide(L)'
;MEDETVSNFSYIMDWDMFSYGTELKTRNNILKDCLEVCNKLTTELSLDVATDIGETIISELKADKEVHDKLLTANESISCNYESLQKEYKNIKEDLEKLEAINYSLQKDVKHLKEDEISSLNTYQETKLALQKARDTYTTYFDINVSTKVLTETTYEASLRFKGKDDMPPIKFVVDRQNRKVIEFHPNGALSCEEEEEIMKEFGDLKDLPGLLCSLRNIILKK
;
A
#
# COMPACT_ATOMS: atom_id res chain seq x y z
N MET A 1 37.84 -16.85 -73.43
CA MET A 1 37.49 -15.63 -72.67
C MET A 1 35.99 -15.58 -72.60
N GLU A 2 35.43 -16.27 -71.63
CA GLU A 2 34.06 -16.03 -71.16
C GLU A 2 34.22 -15.82 -69.66
N ASP A 3 33.96 -14.58 -69.25
CA ASP A 3 34.08 -14.10 -67.88
C ASP A 3 32.92 -14.66 -67.06
N GLU A 4 33.26 -15.39 -66.00
CA GLU A 4 32.31 -15.90 -65.03
C GLU A 4 31.77 -14.76 -64.16
N THR A 5 30.44 -14.76 -64.09
CA THR A 5 29.56 -14.03 -63.18
C THR A 5 30.15 -13.70 -61.82
N VAL A 6 30.46 -12.41 -61.61
CA VAL A 6 30.54 -11.82 -60.27
C VAL A 6 29.12 -11.77 -59.70
N SER A 7 28.80 -12.73 -58.83
CA SER A 7 27.56 -12.73 -58.05
C SER A 7 27.56 -11.53 -57.10
N ASN A 8 26.87 -10.47 -57.51
CA ASN A 8 26.64 -9.29 -56.70
C ASN A 8 25.58 -9.62 -55.65
N PHE A 9 26.01 -9.88 -54.41
CA PHE A 9 25.11 -9.96 -53.24
C PHE A 9 24.51 -8.58 -52.94
N SER A 10 23.51 -8.16 -53.71
CA SER A 10 22.71 -6.97 -53.42
C SER A 10 21.66 -7.33 -52.37
N TYR A 11 22.00 -7.12 -51.10
CA TYR A 11 21.07 -7.29 -49.98
C TYR A 11 20.21 -6.03 -49.86
N ILE A 12 19.08 -5.97 -50.59
CA ILE A 12 18.06 -4.93 -50.36
C ILE A 12 17.32 -5.31 -49.08
N MET A 13 17.63 -4.62 -47.99
CA MET A 13 17.05 -4.87 -46.66
C MET A 13 15.72 -4.10 -46.52
N ASP A 14 14.62 -4.83 -46.38
CA ASP A 14 13.33 -4.26 -45.99
C ASP A 14 13.29 -4.08 -44.47
N TRP A 15 13.35 -2.83 -44.01
CA TRP A 15 13.41 -2.49 -42.58
C TRP A 15 12.12 -2.82 -41.84
N ASP A 16 10.98 -2.94 -42.53
CA ASP A 16 9.70 -3.29 -41.91
C ASP A 16 9.60 -4.78 -41.59
N MET A 17 10.42 -5.62 -42.23
CA MET A 17 10.54 -7.06 -41.93
C MET A 17 11.77 -7.40 -41.07
N PHE A 18 12.52 -6.38 -40.63
CA PHE A 18 13.74 -6.58 -39.86
C PHE A 18 13.43 -7.17 -38.47
N SER A 19 14.04 -8.32 -38.19
CA SER A 19 14.10 -8.91 -36.86
C SER A 19 15.56 -9.14 -36.52
N TYR A 20 16.00 -8.60 -35.38
CA TYR A 20 17.38 -8.76 -34.92
C TYR A 20 17.75 -10.25 -34.76
N GLY A 21 16.81 -11.08 -34.30
CA GLY A 21 17.01 -12.53 -34.21
C GLY A 21 17.15 -13.21 -35.58
N THR A 22 16.37 -12.76 -36.58
CA THR A 22 16.47 -13.25 -37.96
C THR A 22 17.82 -12.85 -38.57
N GLU A 23 18.27 -11.63 -38.33
CA GLU A 23 19.56 -11.14 -38.83
C GLU A 23 20.76 -11.88 -38.20
N LEU A 24 20.74 -12.11 -36.89
CA LEU A 24 21.78 -12.91 -36.23
C LEU A 24 21.87 -14.33 -36.78
N LYS A 25 20.72 -14.94 -37.08
CA LYS A 25 20.63 -16.27 -37.69
C LYS A 25 21.20 -16.26 -39.12
N THR A 26 20.89 -15.25 -39.91
CA THR A 26 21.45 -15.07 -41.26
C THR A 26 22.97 -14.93 -41.22
N ARG A 27 23.50 -14.09 -40.33
CA ARG A 27 24.96 -13.94 -40.14
C ARG A 27 25.63 -15.25 -39.76
N ASN A 28 25.00 -16.03 -38.88
CA ASN A 28 25.52 -17.34 -38.46
C ASN A 28 25.61 -18.31 -39.67
N ASN A 29 24.58 -18.34 -40.50
CA ASN A 29 24.57 -19.16 -41.72
C ASN A 29 25.68 -18.73 -42.70
N ILE A 30 25.80 -17.42 -42.99
CA ILE A 30 26.84 -16.90 -43.89
C ILE A 30 28.24 -17.28 -43.39
N LEU A 31 28.51 -17.11 -42.08
CA LEU A 31 29.81 -17.45 -41.51
C LEU A 31 30.12 -18.94 -41.59
N LYS A 32 29.11 -19.81 -41.42
CA LYS A 32 29.27 -21.27 -41.59
C LYS A 32 29.58 -21.64 -43.04
N ASP A 33 28.88 -21.04 -43.99
CA ASP A 33 29.10 -21.27 -45.42
C ASP A 33 30.52 -20.80 -45.83
N CYS A 34 30.97 -19.63 -45.34
CA CYS A 34 32.33 -19.13 -45.57
C CYS A 34 33.41 -20.07 -45.00
N LEU A 35 33.20 -20.61 -43.78
CA LEU A 35 34.12 -21.56 -43.16
C LEU A 35 34.18 -22.88 -43.95
N GLU A 36 33.06 -23.36 -44.47
CA GLU A 36 33.01 -24.55 -45.32
C GLU A 36 33.84 -24.36 -46.60
N VAL A 37 33.68 -23.21 -47.27
CA VAL A 37 34.47 -22.83 -48.45
C VAL A 37 35.97 -22.75 -48.13
N CYS A 38 36.35 -22.06 -47.05
CA CYS A 38 37.75 -21.93 -46.63
C CYS A 38 38.38 -23.31 -46.37
N ASN A 39 37.68 -24.19 -45.66
CA ASN A 39 38.16 -25.54 -45.36
C ASN A 39 38.34 -26.39 -46.63
N LYS A 40 37.38 -26.30 -47.56
CA LYS A 40 37.44 -27.02 -48.83
C LYS A 40 38.62 -26.56 -49.69
N LEU A 41 38.76 -25.25 -49.92
CA LEU A 41 39.85 -24.69 -50.72
C LEU A 41 41.23 -24.95 -50.11
N THR A 42 41.36 -24.84 -48.78
CA THR A 42 42.63 -25.16 -48.08
C THR A 42 43.01 -26.63 -48.29
N THR A 43 42.04 -27.54 -48.26
CA THR A 43 42.28 -28.98 -48.45
C THR A 43 42.66 -29.28 -49.90
N GLU A 44 41.93 -28.74 -50.88
CA GLU A 44 42.18 -28.94 -52.31
C GLU A 44 43.54 -28.38 -52.76
N LEU A 45 43.93 -27.19 -52.30
CA LEU A 45 45.22 -26.57 -52.63
C LEU A 45 46.42 -27.25 -51.96
N SER A 46 46.21 -27.86 -50.79
CA SER A 46 47.27 -28.58 -50.06
C SER A 46 47.76 -29.86 -50.76
N LEU A 47 47.02 -30.34 -51.77
CA LEU A 47 47.34 -31.54 -52.54
C LEU A 47 48.26 -31.30 -53.75
N ASP A 48 48.40 -30.06 -54.24
CA ASP A 48 48.96 -29.83 -55.60
C ASP A 48 50.00 -28.69 -55.73
N VAL A 49 50.40 -27.98 -54.67
CA VAL A 49 51.27 -26.79 -54.82
C VAL A 49 52.51 -26.82 -53.92
N ALA A 50 53.65 -27.19 -54.52
CA ALA A 50 55.00 -27.00 -53.96
C ALA A 50 55.68 -25.75 -54.56
N THR A 51 54.94 -24.63 -54.64
CA THR A 51 55.46 -23.33 -55.12
C THR A 51 55.11 -22.22 -54.13
N ASP A 52 55.98 -21.20 -54.01
CA ASP A 52 55.86 -20.07 -53.07
C ASP A 52 54.50 -19.35 -53.14
N ILE A 53 53.86 -19.32 -54.31
CA ILE A 53 52.53 -18.72 -54.52
C ILE A 53 51.44 -19.53 -53.81
N GLY A 54 51.51 -20.87 -53.86
CA GLY A 54 50.54 -21.73 -53.17
C GLY A 54 50.64 -21.64 -51.65
N GLU A 55 51.86 -21.56 -51.12
CA GLU A 55 52.08 -21.37 -49.67
C GLU A 55 51.50 -20.04 -49.16
N THR A 56 51.60 -18.99 -49.97
CA THR A 56 51.03 -17.67 -49.67
C THR A 56 49.50 -17.74 -49.62
N ILE A 57 48.86 -18.32 -50.64
CA ILE A 57 47.38 -18.46 -50.70
C ILE A 57 46.86 -19.32 -49.55
N ILE A 58 47.53 -20.43 -49.22
CA ILE A 58 47.15 -21.29 -48.09
C ILE A 58 47.25 -20.52 -46.76
N SER A 59 48.27 -19.67 -46.61
CA SER A 59 48.45 -18.86 -45.40
C SER A 59 47.36 -17.80 -45.25
N GLU A 60 46.96 -17.16 -46.34
CA GLU A 60 45.84 -16.20 -46.36
C GLU A 60 44.50 -16.88 -46.04
N LEU A 61 44.21 -18.05 -46.64
CA LEU A 61 43.00 -18.83 -46.34
C LEU A 61 42.93 -19.28 -44.88
N LYS A 62 44.07 -19.64 -44.27
CA LYS A 62 44.13 -19.96 -42.83
C LYS A 62 43.84 -18.75 -41.95
N ALA A 63 44.37 -17.57 -42.32
CA ALA A 63 44.09 -16.33 -41.59
C ALA A 63 42.60 -15.94 -41.70
N ASP A 64 42.01 -16.08 -42.89
CA ASP A 64 40.59 -15.78 -43.13
C ASP A 64 39.68 -16.74 -42.35
N LYS A 65 40.02 -18.03 -42.33
CA LYS A 65 39.35 -19.03 -41.47
C LYS A 65 39.39 -18.62 -40.00
N GLU A 66 40.53 -18.20 -39.47
CA GLU A 66 40.67 -17.78 -38.07
C GLU A 66 39.78 -16.56 -37.76
N VAL A 67 39.66 -15.61 -38.70
CA VAL A 67 38.76 -14.48 -38.58
C VAL A 67 37.31 -14.93 -38.56
N HIS A 68 36.91 -15.81 -39.47
CA HIS A 68 35.55 -16.35 -39.53
C HIS A 68 35.16 -17.15 -38.28
N ASP A 69 36.07 -17.96 -37.72
CA ASP A 69 35.83 -18.70 -36.46
C ASP A 69 35.60 -17.74 -35.27
N LYS A 70 36.39 -16.66 -35.19
CA LYS A 70 36.20 -15.61 -34.15
C LYS A 70 34.87 -14.89 -34.32
N LEU A 71 34.51 -14.53 -35.55
CA LEU A 71 33.24 -13.88 -35.85
C LEU A 71 32.04 -14.77 -35.54
N LEU A 72 32.14 -16.07 -35.82
CA LEU A 72 31.08 -17.04 -35.51
C LEU A 72 30.87 -17.12 -34.00
N THR A 73 31.95 -17.28 -33.23
CA THR A 73 31.91 -17.32 -31.76
C THR A 73 31.29 -16.05 -31.18
N ALA A 74 31.68 -14.88 -31.69
CA ALA A 74 31.12 -13.60 -31.26
C ALA A 74 29.62 -13.49 -31.59
N ASN A 75 29.20 -13.92 -32.78
CA ASN A 75 27.80 -13.88 -33.21
C ASN A 75 26.91 -14.84 -32.40
N GLU A 76 27.42 -16.01 -32.04
CA GLU A 76 26.74 -16.96 -31.13
C GLU A 76 26.58 -16.35 -29.73
N SER A 77 27.62 -15.71 -29.19
CA SER A 77 27.52 -15.01 -27.91
C SER A 77 26.48 -13.89 -27.92
N ILE A 78 26.45 -13.08 -28.98
CA ILE A 78 25.43 -12.02 -29.15
C ILE A 78 24.02 -12.63 -29.22
N SER A 79 23.86 -13.76 -29.91
CA SER A 79 22.58 -14.46 -30.01
C SER A 79 22.07 -14.93 -28.65
N CYS A 80 22.93 -15.56 -27.85
CA CYS A 80 22.55 -15.97 -26.50
C CYS A 80 22.14 -14.78 -25.62
N ASN A 81 22.89 -13.67 -25.69
CA ASN A 81 22.57 -12.46 -24.93
C ASN A 81 21.23 -11.86 -25.36
N TYR A 82 20.94 -11.84 -26.67
CA TYR A 82 19.67 -11.35 -27.19
C TYR A 82 18.49 -12.18 -26.71
N GLU A 83 18.59 -13.51 -26.75
CA GLU A 83 17.54 -14.40 -26.24
C GLU A 83 17.30 -14.21 -24.73
N SER A 84 18.37 -14.05 -23.94
CA SER A 84 18.26 -13.74 -22.51
C SER A 84 17.52 -12.41 -22.29
N LEU A 85 17.90 -11.37 -23.03
CA LEU A 85 17.28 -10.06 -22.92
C LEU A 85 15.80 -10.08 -23.32
N GLN A 86 15.44 -10.83 -24.37
CA GLN A 86 14.03 -11.00 -24.75
C GLN A 86 13.21 -11.67 -23.64
N LYS A 87 13.77 -12.67 -22.98
CA LYS A 87 13.12 -13.35 -21.86
C LYS A 87 12.95 -12.42 -20.66
N GLU A 88 13.98 -11.66 -20.32
CA GLU A 88 13.93 -10.65 -19.25
C GLU A 88 12.87 -9.59 -19.55
N TYR A 89 12.84 -9.06 -20.77
CA TYR A 89 11.85 -8.08 -21.20
C TYR A 89 10.42 -8.61 -21.06
N LYS A 90 10.19 -9.87 -21.45
CA LYS A 90 8.87 -10.52 -21.28
C LYS A 90 8.47 -10.61 -19.81
N ASN A 91 9.39 -11.02 -18.93
CA ASN A 91 9.13 -11.11 -17.50
C ASN A 91 8.81 -9.74 -16.89
N ILE A 92 9.60 -8.70 -17.24
CA ILE A 92 9.37 -7.32 -16.79
C ILE A 92 7.99 -6.84 -17.21
N LYS A 93 7.57 -7.15 -18.45
CA LYS A 93 6.24 -6.78 -18.95
C LYS A 93 5.13 -7.45 -18.14
N GLU A 94 5.24 -8.75 -17.88
CA GLU A 94 4.25 -9.48 -17.06
C GLU A 94 4.17 -8.95 -15.62
N ASP A 95 5.30 -8.58 -15.02
CA ASP A 95 5.33 -8.01 -13.67
C ASP A 95 4.76 -6.59 -13.63
N LEU A 96 4.95 -5.80 -14.68
CA LEU A 96 4.35 -4.47 -14.81
C LEU A 96 2.81 -4.57 -14.89
N GLU A 97 2.28 -5.50 -15.69
CA GLU A 97 0.83 -5.74 -15.78
C GLU A 97 0.22 -6.15 -14.41
N LYS A 98 0.94 -6.97 -13.63
CA LYS A 98 0.52 -7.31 -12.25
C LYS A 98 0.51 -6.10 -11.33
N LEU A 99 1.55 -5.26 -11.39
CA LEU A 99 1.66 -4.05 -10.57
C LEU A 99 0.55 -3.04 -10.91
N GLU A 100 0.21 -2.88 -12.18
CA GLU A 100 -0.89 -2.03 -12.62
C GLU A 100 -2.24 -2.51 -12.06
N ALA A 101 -2.49 -3.83 -12.10
CA ALA A 101 -3.70 -4.41 -11.52
C ALA A 101 -3.79 -4.19 -10.00
N ILE A 102 -2.68 -4.37 -9.27
CA ILE A 102 -2.61 -4.10 -7.82
C ILE A 102 -2.87 -2.63 -7.54
N ASN A 103 -2.25 -1.72 -8.29
CA ASN A 103 -2.44 -0.28 -8.13
C ASN A 103 -3.90 0.13 -8.37
N TYR A 104 -4.54 -0.42 -9.40
CA TYR A 104 -5.96 -0.18 -9.67
C TYR A 104 -6.86 -0.65 -8.51
N SER A 105 -6.58 -1.82 -7.94
CA SER A 105 -7.31 -2.32 -6.77
C SER A 105 -7.15 -1.39 -5.57
N LEU A 106 -5.91 -0.99 -5.26
CA LEU A 106 -5.63 -0.10 -4.13
C LEU A 106 -6.31 1.27 -4.27
N GLN A 107 -6.36 1.82 -5.48
CA GLN A 107 -7.07 3.07 -5.74
C GLN A 107 -8.57 2.96 -5.45
N LYS A 108 -9.17 1.80 -5.76
CA LYS A 108 -10.58 1.52 -5.45
C LYS A 108 -10.81 1.43 -3.95
N ASP A 109 -9.93 0.72 -3.23
CA ASP A 109 -10.04 0.57 -1.78
C ASP A 109 -9.90 1.92 -1.06
N VAL A 110 -8.94 2.76 -1.49
CA VAL A 110 -8.80 4.14 -0.98
C VAL A 110 -10.06 4.96 -1.19
N LYS A 111 -10.73 4.81 -2.34
CA LYS A 111 -11.99 5.51 -2.59
C LYS A 111 -13.09 5.05 -1.64
N HIS A 112 -13.24 3.74 -1.43
CA HIS A 112 -14.22 3.18 -0.51
C HIS A 112 -14.00 3.65 0.93
N LEU A 113 -12.75 3.62 1.41
CA LEU A 113 -12.41 4.07 2.76
C LEU A 113 -12.74 5.55 3.00
N LYS A 114 -12.57 6.40 1.98
CA LYS A 114 -12.97 7.82 2.06
C LYS A 114 -14.49 7.98 2.16
N GLU A 115 -15.26 7.17 1.43
CA GLU A 115 -16.71 7.18 1.49
C GLU A 115 -17.20 6.72 2.88
N ASP A 116 -16.59 5.67 3.44
CA ASP A 116 -16.87 5.16 4.79
C ASP A 116 -16.55 6.19 5.88
N GLU A 117 -15.42 6.91 5.74
CA GLU A 117 -15.03 7.98 6.67
C GLU A 117 -16.06 9.10 6.69
N ILE A 118 -16.49 9.57 5.51
CA ILE A 118 -17.51 10.62 5.39
C ILE A 118 -18.84 10.17 6.00
N SER A 119 -19.27 8.94 5.70
CA SER A 119 -20.50 8.37 6.25
C SER A 119 -20.46 8.31 7.77
N SER A 120 -19.37 7.77 8.33
CA SER A 120 -19.16 7.65 9.77
C SER A 120 -19.12 9.01 10.46
N LEU A 121 -18.47 9.99 9.85
CA LEU A 121 -18.41 11.36 10.36
C LEU A 121 -19.81 12.00 10.41
N ASN A 122 -20.62 11.81 9.37
CA ASN A 122 -21.99 12.33 9.33
C ASN A 122 -22.84 11.70 10.43
N THR A 123 -22.81 10.37 10.58
CA THR A 123 -23.53 9.67 11.65
C THR A 123 -23.09 10.15 13.03
N TYR A 124 -21.80 10.37 13.23
CA TYR A 124 -21.28 10.92 14.49
C TYR A 124 -21.80 12.33 14.76
N GLN A 125 -21.80 13.22 13.76
CA GLN A 125 -22.31 14.59 13.90
C GLN A 125 -23.81 14.62 14.21
N GLU A 126 -24.60 13.79 13.55
CA GLU A 126 -26.04 13.65 13.81
C GLU A 126 -26.30 13.15 15.23
N THR A 127 -25.58 12.11 15.66
CA THR A 127 -25.68 11.55 17.01
C THR A 127 -25.28 12.59 18.05
N LYS A 128 -24.18 13.31 17.83
CA LYS A 128 -23.72 14.39 18.71
C LYS A 128 -24.78 15.49 18.83
N LEU A 129 -25.39 15.91 17.73
CA LEU A 129 -26.46 16.92 17.73
C LEU A 129 -27.72 16.41 18.46
N ALA A 130 -28.11 15.16 18.25
CA ALA A 130 -29.25 14.55 18.93
C ALA A 130 -29.03 14.47 20.45
N LEU A 131 -27.84 14.04 20.88
CA LEU A 131 -27.46 13.99 22.30
C LEU A 131 -27.41 15.39 22.92
N GLN A 132 -26.92 16.40 22.19
CA GLN A 132 -26.92 17.78 22.66
C GLN A 132 -28.36 18.29 22.85
N LYS A 133 -29.24 18.08 21.86
CA LYS A 133 -30.66 18.44 21.99
C LYS A 133 -31.34 17.72 23.15
N ALA A 134 -31.06 16.43 23.34
CA ALA A 134 -31.59 15.66 24.47
C ALA A 134 -31.09 16.22 25.81
N ARG A 135 -29.79 16.52 25.93
CA ARG A 135 -29.19 17.16 27.11
C ARG A 135 -29.88 18.49 27.41
N ASP A 136 -30.01 19.37 26.43
CA ASP A 136 -30.60 20.70 26.61
C ASP A 136 -32.08 20.59 27.01
N THR A 137 -32.79 19.62 26.42
CA THR A 137 -34.18 19.28 26.73
C THR A 137 -34.31 18.82 28.17
N TYR A 138 -33.54 17.82 28.61
CA TYR A 138 -33.57 17.32 29.98
C TYR A 138 -33.12 18.37 31.00
N THR A 139 -32.13 19.19 30.66
CA THR A 139 -31.70 20.31 31.51
C THR A 139 -32.83 21.31 31.72
N THR A 140 -33.61 21.58 30.68
CA THR A 140 -34.75 22.51 30.73
C THR A 140 -35.95 21.90 31.45
N TYR A 141 -36.30 20.64 31.20
CA TYR A 141 -37.47 20.00 31.80
C TYR A 141 -37.27 19.66 33.28
N PHE A 142 -36.08 19.20 33.65
CA PHE A 142 -35.80 18.79 35.03
C PHE A 142 -35.15 19.88 35.87
N ASP A 143 -34.75 21.01 35.27
CA ASP A 143 -34.01 22.09 35.93
C ASP A 143 -32.70 21.59 36.57
N ILE A 144 -32.04 20.64 35.91
CA ILE A 144 -30.82 19.98 36.39
C ILE A 144 -29.76 20.02 35.30
N ASN A 145 -28.57 20.51 35.62
CA ASN A 145 -27.39 20.40 34.76
C ASN A 145 -26.43 19.36 35.35
N VAL A 146 -26.19 18.30 34.58
CA VAL A 146 -25.21 17.26 34.91
C VAL A 146 -24.03 17.38 33.97
N SER A 147 -22.83 17.34 34.52
CA SER A 147 -21.59 17.15 33.78
C SER A 147 -20.84 15.97 34.35
N THR A 148 -20.14 15.22 33.50
CA THR A 148 -19.35 14.08 33.93
C THR A 148 -17.92 14.23 33.46
N LYS A 149 -16.98 13.77 34.28
CA LYS A 149 -15.56 13.73 33.98
C LYS A 149 -15.06 12.32 34.27
N VAL A 150 -14.55 11.64 33.26
CA VAL A 150 -13.89 10.34 33.46
C VAL A 150 -12.61 10.59 34.24
N LEU A 151 -12.43 9.87 35.35
CA LEU A 151 -11.21 9.94 36.18
C LEU A 151 -10.28 8.77 35.84
N THR A 152 -10.85 7.58 35.72
CA THR A 152 -10.16 6.34 35.32
C THR A 152 -11.08 5.50 34.44
N GLU A 153 -10.61 4.34 33.97
CA GLU A 153 -11.45 3.40 33.21
C GLU A 153 -12.67 2.92 34.01
N THR A 154 -12.57 2.85 35.34
CA THR A 154 -13.61 2.34 36.22
C THR A 154 -14.31 3.41 37.04
N THR A 155 -13.81 4.65 37.06
CA THR A 155 -14.38 5.72 37.89
C THR A 155 -14.66 7.00 37.10
N TYR A 156 -15.77 7.67 37.45
CA TYR A 156 -16.09 8.99 36.93
C TYR A 156 -16.59 9.93 38.03
N GLU A 157 -16.32 11.22 37.88
CA GLU A 157 -16.90 12.28 38.67
C GLU A 157 -18.16 12.79 37.96
N ALA A 158 -19.31 12.78 38.63
CA ALA A 158 -20.51 13.51 38.22
C ALA A 158 -20.62 14.81 39.02
N SER A 159 -20.80 15.92 38.33
CA SER A 159 -21.08 17.24 38.90
C SER A 159 -22.50 17.65 38.56
N LEU A 160 -23.30 17.92 39.60
CA LEU A 160 -24.73 18.21 39.55
C LEU A 160 -24.98 19.66 39.98
N ARG A 161 -25.78 20.40 39.19
CA ARG A 161 -26.33 21.71 39.58
C ARG A 161 -27.83 21.76 39.32
N PHE A 162 -28.56 22.39 40.24
CA PHE A 162 -29.98 22.69 40.07
C PHE A 162 -30.13 24.14 39.58
N LYS A 163 -30.98 24.34 38.57
CA LYS A 163 -31.23 25.66 37.97
C LYS A 163 -31.87 26.61 39.00
N GLY A 164 -31.46 27.88 38.99
CA GLY A 164 -31.93 28.88 39.95
C GLY A 164 -31.12 28.94 41.25
N LYS A 165 -30.08 28.09 41.38
CA LYS A 165 -29.07 28.14 42.44
C LYS A 165 -27.67 28.19 41.83
N ASP A 166 -27.48 29.04 40.82
CA ASP A 166 -26.24 29.09 40.03
C ASP A 166 -25.02 29.53 40.86
N ASP A 167 -25.26 30.29 41.93
CA ASP A 167 -24.25 30.74 42.89
C ASP A 167 -23.78 29.62 43.84
N MET A 168 -24.51 28.50 43.93
CA MET A 168 -24.08 27.37 44.73
C MET A 168 -23.02 26.52 43.99
N PRO A 169 -21.97 26.07 44.70
CA PRO A 169 -21.02 25.12 44.12
C PRO A 169 -21.74 23.81 43.75
N PRO A 170 -21.31 23.14 42.67
CA PRO A 170 -21.93 21.91 42.22
C PRO A 170 -21.74 20.80 43.25
N ILE A 171 -22.75 19.96 43.42
CA ILE A 171 -22.63 18.73 44.20
C ILE A 171 -21.88 17.73 43.35
N LYS A 172 -20.86 17.07 43.91
CA LYS A 172 -20.04 16.11 43.18
C LYS A 172 -20.16 14.71 43.76
N PHE A 173 -20.13 13.72 42.88
CA PHE A 173 -20.11 12.30 43.18
C PHE A 173 -18.94 11.69 42.44
N VAL A 174 -18.06 10.98 43.12
CA VAL A 174 -17.15 10.04 42.47
C VAL A 174 -17.81 8.68 42.51
N VAL A 175 -18.02 8.11 41.32
CA VAL A 175 -18.78 6.88 41.13
C VAL A 175 -17.89 5.79 40.56
N ASP A 176 -17.93 4.62 41.18
CA ASP A 176 -17.42 3.37 40.60
C ASP A 176 -18.44 2.86 39.57
N ARG A 177 -18.01 2.79 38.31
CA ARG A 177 -18.82 2.40 37.16
C ARG A 177 -19.14 0.91 37.15
N GLN A 178 -18.25 0.06 37.67
CA GLN A 178 -18.45 -1.39 37.70
C GLN A 178 -19.44 -1.78 38.78
N ASN A 179 -19.21 -1.27 40.00
CA ASN A 179 -20.06 -1.57 41.15
C ASN A 179 -21.32 -0.70 41.21
N ARG A 180 -21.38 0.36 40.39
CA ARG A 180 -22.42 1.40 40.38
C ARG A 180 -22.63 1.99 41.78
N LYS A 181 -21.56 2.40 42.45
CA LYS A 181 -21.65 2.98 43.80
C LYS A 181 -20.94 4.31 43.89
N VAL A 182 -21.46 5.20 44.73
CA VAL A 182 -20.75 6.41 45.13
C VAL A 182 -19.63 6.00 46.08
N ILE A 183 -18.39 6.31 45.70
CA ILE A 183 -17.20 6.06 46.52
C ILE A 183 -16.75 7.31 47.26
N GLU A 184 -16.99 8.49 46.68
CA GLU A 184 -16.76 9.78 47.34
C GLU A 184 -17.91 10.72 47.02
N PHE A 185 -18.34 11.50 48.01
CA PHE A 185 -19.40 12.47 47.89
C PHE A 185 -18.91 13.82 48.40
N HIS A 186 -19.10 14.86 47.60
CA HIS A 186 -18.69 16.21 47.94
C HIS A 186 -19.89 17.14 47.75
N PRO A 187 -20.68 17.35 48.82
CA PRO A 187 -21.84 18.25 48.76
C PRO A 187 -21.45 19.72 48.66
N ASN A 188 -20.18 20.07 48.90
CA ASN A 188 -19.63 21.42 48.78
C ASN A 188 -20.43 22.49 49.55
N GLY A 189 -20.97 22.14 50.72
CA GLY A 189 -21.76 23.03 51.56
C GLY A 189 -23.25 23.11 51.20
N ALA A 190 -23.72 22.38 50.18
CA ALA A 190 -25.15 22.31 49.85
C ALA A 190 -25.95 21.49 50.89
N LEU A 191 -25.30 20.56 51.59
CA LEU A 191 -25.89 19.64 52.57
C LEU A 191 -25.19 19.81 53.93
N SER A 192 -25.95 19.59 55.02
CA SER A 192 -25.38 19.38 56.36
C SER A 192 -24.76 17.98 56.46
N CYS A 193 -23.94 17.73 57.49
CA CYS A 193 -23.35 16.41 57.71
C CYS A 193 -24.40 15.31 57.91
N GLU A 194 -25.50 15.60 58.60
CA GLU A 194 -26.61 14.65 58.81
C GLU A 194 -27.33 14.32 57.50
N GLU A 195 -27.61 15.34 56.67
CA GLU A 195 -28.25 15.15 55.36
C GLU A 195 -27.36 14.34 54.40
N GLU A 196 -26.04 14.56 54.46
CA GLU A 196 -25.05 13.80 53.67
C GLU A 196 -25.04 12.31 54.05
N GLU A 197 -24.99 11.99 55.34
CA GLU A 197 -24.98 10.60 55.82
C GLU A 197 -26.26 9.86 55.44
N GLU A 198 -27.42 10.51 55.55
CA GLU A 198 -28.71 9.93 55.18
C GLU A 198 -28.77 9.60 53.69
N ILE A 199 -28.39 10.56 52.83
CA ILE A 199 -28.34 10.36 51.38
C ILE A 199 -27.39 9.23 50.98
N MET A 200 -26.20 9.19 51.57
CA MET A 200 -25.21 8.15 51.24
C MET A 200 -25.63 6.77 51.73
N LYS A 201 -26.34 6.69 52.85
CA LYS A 201 -26.86 5.42 53.38
C LYS A 201 -28.01 4.86 52.54
N GLU A 202 -28.92 5.71 52.08
CA GLU A 202 -30.11 5.28 51.33
C GLU A 202 -29.81 5.08 49.84
N PHE A 203 -28.98 5.94 49.23
CA PHE A 203 -28.80 6.01 47.78
C PHE A 203 -27.36 5.75 47.30
N GLY A 204 -26.42 5.45 48.20
CA GLY A 204 -25.00 5.27 47.85
C GLY A 204 -24.72 4.12 46.88
N ASP A 205 -25.63 3.16 46.73
CA ASP A 205 -25.52 2.05 45.76
C ASP A 205 -26.12 2.35 44.37
N LEU A 206 -26.59 3.59 44.15
CA LEU A 206 -27.14 4.14 42.91
C LEU A 206 -28.16 3.24 42.19
N LYS A 207 -28.84 2.33 42.90
CA LYS A 207 -29.94 1.53 42.33
C LYS A 207 -31.17 2.40 42.06
N ASP A 208 -31.41 3.39 42.92
CA ASP A 208 -32.47 4.38 42.77
C ASP A 208 -31.91 5.79 42.53
N LEU A 209 -31.31 5.97 41.35
CA LEU A 209 -30.82 7.29 40.91
C LEU A 209 -31.94 8.36 40.84
N PRO A 210 -33.16 8.06 40.35
CA PRO A 210 -34.26 9.03 40.39
C PRO A 210 -34.60 9.47 41.82
N GLY A 211 -34.68 8.52 42.77
CA GLY A 211 -34.89 8.82 44.19
C GLY A 211 -33.82 9.74 44.75
N LEU A 212 -32.53 9.43 44.51
CA LEU A 212 -31.40 10.28 44.89
C LEU A 212 -31.56 11.73 44.40
N LEU A 213 -31.83 11.91 43.11
CA LEU A 213 -31.95 13.24 42.50
C LEU A 213 -33.16 14.01 43.08
N CYS A 214 -34.28 13.33 43.32
CA CYS A 214 -35.45 13.93 43.96
C CYS A 214 -35.18 14.36 45.41
N SER A 215 -34.54 13.50 46.21
CA SER A 215 -34.19 13.80 47.60
C SER A 215 -33.24 14.99 47.69
N LEU A 216 -32.19 15.02 46.87
CA LEU A 216 -31.27 16.15 46.78
C LEU A 216 -31.97 17.45 46.37
N ARG A 217 -32.83 17.40 45.34
CA ARG A 217 -33.60 18.57 44.90
C ARG A 217 -34.47 19.11 46.03
N ASN A 218 -35.17 18.24 46.75
CA ASN A 218 -36.07 18.62 47.83
C ASN A 218 -35.33 19.28 49.00
N ILE A 219 -34.13 18.81 49.33
CA ILE A 219 -33.31 19.41 50.39
C ILE A 219 -32.82 20.80 49.96
N ILE A 220 -32.28 20.91 48.73
CA ILE A 220 -31.68 22.15 48.22
C ILE A 220 -32.72 23.25 47.99
N LEU A 221 -33.93 22.91 47.52
CA LEU A 221 -35.00 23.89 47.29
C LEU A 221 -35.65 24.41 48.57
N LYS A 222 -35.50 23.71 49.70
CA LYS A 222 -35.97 24.20 51.02
C LYS A 222 -35.02 25.23 51.63
N LYS A 223 -33.82 25.39 51.09
CA LYS A 223 -32.81 26.38 51.48
C LYS A 223 -32.84 27.57 50.53
#